data_AF-A0A842VUN3-F1
#
_entry.id   AF-A0A842VUN3-F1
#
_cell.length_a   1.000
_cell.length_b   1.000
_cell.length_c   1.000
_cell.angle_alpha   90.00
_cell.angle_beta   90.00
_cell.angle_gamma   90.00
#
_symmetry.space_group_name_H-M   'P 1'
#
loop_
_entity.id
_entity.type
_entity.pdbx_description
1 polymer ?
#
loop_
_entity_poly.entity_id
_entity_poly.type
_entity_poly.pdbx_seq_one_letter_code
_entity_poly.pdbx_strand_id
1 'polypeptide(L)'
;MKMILTVETWEDFWLKNTFWLGVCVIGIIIGTVFMVRGKRTSSEVVSQKQIFYGYGLFYYCYIGTRILFIFSDIANINNSIHYDSFVNGAYLCSGVALISMIVTIERYMLTVTKKVFSIISIAGVGTLAALFIVSFFNDSVLAISRVLNTAIFGLCGLVIIILYLILVRSVTGTLRRNALISLLGIIVVAVGLIMDMNALSNISKMFVILSPIITAVGAILLGLGQKTV
;
A
#
# COMPACT_ATOMS: atom_id res chain seq x y z
N MET A 1 -9.47 -14.83 -25.28
CA MET A 1 -10.78 -15.11 -24.65
C MET A 1 -11.06 -14.01 -23.66
N LYS A 2 -11.81 -12.96 -24.04
CA LYS A 2 -12.28 -11.93 -23.10
C LYS A 2 -13.35 -12.61 -22.25
N MET A 3 -12.97 -13.06 -21.06
CA MET A 3 -13.94 -13.44 -20.05
C MET A 3 -14.78 -12.18 -19.82
N ILE A 4 -16.06 -12.23 -20.19
CA ILE A 4 -17.01 -11.15 -19.95
C ILE A 4 -17.18 -11.13 -18.43
N LEU A 5 -16.28 -10.39 -17.77
CA LEU A 5 -16.48 -9.93 -16.41
C LEU A 5 -17.83 -9.23 -16.42
N THR A 6 -18.71 -9.65 -15.51
CA THR A 6 -19.98 -8.99 -15.23
C THR A 6 -19.79 -7.49 -15.35
N VAL A 7 -20.52 -6.85 -16.28
CA VAL A 7 -20.43 -5.41 -16.51
C VAL A 7 -20.71 -4.73 -15.17
N GLU A 8 -19.67 -4.18 -14.56
CA GLU A 8 -19.78 -3.43 -13.32
C GLU A 8 -20.77 -2.29 -13.60
N THR A 9 -21.88 -2.26 -12.86
CA THR A 9 -22.88 -1.20 -13.07
C THR A 9 -22.31 0.13 -12.60
N TRP A 10 -22.78 1.24 -13.18
CA TRP A 10 -22.40 2.57 -12.70
C TRP A 10 -22.72 2.76 -11.20
N GLU A 11 -23.77 2.12 -10.69
CA GLU A 11 -24.13 2.14 -9.27
C GLU A 11 -23.07 1.46 -8.40
N ASP A 12 -22.62 0.26 -8.80
CA ASP A 12 -21.58 -0.48 -8.08
C ASP A 12 -20.25 0.30 -8.08
N PHE A 13 -19.93 0.93 -9.21
CA PHE A 13 -18.78 1.83 -9.34
C PHE A 13 -18.84 3.00 -8.36
N TRP A 14 -19.96 3.74 -8.32
CA TRP A 14 -20.09 4.91 -7.44
C TRP A 14 -20.03 4.51 -5.98
N LEU A 15 -20.66 3.40 -5.61
CA LEU A 15 -20.64 2.88 -4.25
C LEU A 15 -19.20 2.56 -3.82
N LYS A 16 -18.49 1.71 -4.58
CA LYS A 16 -17.10 1.32 -4.32
C LYS A 16 -16.18 2.54 -4.18
N ASN A 17 -16.23 3.43 -5.16
CA ASN A 17 -15.28 4.54 -5.24
C ASN A 17 -15.57 5.65 -4.23
N THR A 18 -16.82 5.82 -3.78
CA THR A 18 -17.14 6.75 -2.68
C THR A 18 -16.45 6.34 -1.39
N PHE A 19 -16.49 5.04 -1.05
CA PHE A 19 -15.79 4.54 0.15
C PHE A 19 -14.27 4.65 0.01
N TRP A 20 -13.71 4.29 -1.15
CA TRP A 20 -12.27 4.45 -1.40
C TRP A 20 -11.80 5.91 -1.37
N LEU A 21 -12.61 6.85 -1.84
CA LEU A 21 -12.33 8.29 -1.68
C LEU A 21 -12.29 8.69 -0.19
N GLY A 22 -13.18 8.12 0.63
CA GLY A 22 -13.11 8.28 2.09
C GLY A 22 -11.78 7.78 2.67
N VAL A 23 -11.29 6.62 2.23
CA VAL A 23 -9.97 6.09 2.61
C VAL A 23 -8.86 7.06 2.17
N CYS A 24 -8.94 7.62 0.96
CA CYS A 24 -7.98 8.61 0.47
C CYS A 24 -7.93 9.84 1.37
N VAL A 25 -9.09 10.39 1.78
CA VAL A 25 -9.16 11.54 2.70
C VAL A 25 -8.51 11.22 4.04
N ILE A 26 -8.83 10.06 4.64
CA ILE A 26 -8.21 9.61 5.89
C ILE A 26 -6.69 9.48 5.73
N GLY A 27 -6.24 8.86 4.63
CA GLY A 27 -4.83 8.74 4.30
C GLY A 27 -4.13 10.10 4.20
N ILE A 28 -4.80 11.12 3.63
CA ILE A 28 -4.21 12.46 3.42
C ILE A 28 -4.02 13.10 4.79
N ILE A 29 -5.04 13.00 5.65
CA ILE A 29 -4.98 13.51 7.03
C ILE A 29 -3.82 12.85 7.78
N ILE A 30 -3.74 11.52 7.76
CA ILE A 30 -2.68 10.77 8.46
C ILE A 30 -1.29 11.12 7.90
N GLY A 31 -1.13 11.10 6.57
CA GLY A 31 0.12 11.46 5.90
C GLY A 31 0.56 12.89 6.22
N THR A 32 -0.37 13.84 6.23
CA THR A 32 -0.10 15.24 6.60
C THR A 32 0.35 15.35 8.06
N VAL A 33 -0.34 14.66 8.99
CA VAL A 33 0.04 14.63 10.41
C VAL A 33 1.47 14.11 10.57
N PHE A 34 1.85 13.05 9.85
CA PHE A 34 3.22 12.54 9.85
C PHE A 34 4.24 13.55 9.32
N MET A 35 3.96 14.22 8.20
CA MET A 35 4.86 15.25 7.65
C MET A 35 5.04 16.42 8.62
N VAL A 36 3.95 16.89 9.25
CA VAL A 36 4.00 17.97 10.24
C VAL A 36 4.80 17.55 11.48
N ARG A 37 4.62 16.30 11.97
CA ARG A 37 5.42 15.76 13.07
C ARG A 37 6.90 15.70 12.70
N GLY A 38 7.25 15.17 11.53
CA GLY A 38 8.63 15.15 11.04
C GLY A 38 9.26 16.54 10.94
N LYS A 39 8.48 17.56 10.55
CA LYS A 39 8.95 18.95 10.54
C LYS A 39 9.19 19.53 11.95
N ARG A 40 8.39 19.12 12.94
CA ARG A 40 8.47 19.60 14.34
C ARG A 40 9.50 18.85 15.17
N THR A 41 9.92 17.64 14.78
CA THR A 41 10.99 16.90 15.46
C THR A 41 12.31 17.67 15.38
N SER A 42 12.99 17.80 16.52
CA SER A 42 14.30 18.45 16.62
C SER A 42 15.30 17.90 15.60
N SER A 43 16.16 18.77 15.06
CA SER A 43 17.23 18.39 14.14
C SER A 43 18.22 17.39 14.74
N GLU A 44 18.31 17.31 16.07
CA GLU A 44 19.21 16.39 16.77
C GLU A 44 18.75 14.93 16.68
N VAL A 45 17.44 14.68 16.49
CA VAL A 45 16.88 13.32 16.40
C VAL A 45 16.52 12.96 14.96
N VAL A 46 17.56 12.90 14.11
CA VAL A 46 17.42 12.68 12.66
C VAL A 46 16.66 11.40 12.33
N SER A 47 16.88 10.31 13.07
CA SER A 47 16.22 9.02 12.82
C SER A 47 14.70 9.12 12.98
N GLN A 48 14.20 9.72 14.05
CA GLN A 48 12.77 9.89 14.32
C GLN A 48 12.10 10.78 13.25
N LYS A 49 12.79 11.84 12.83
CA LYS A 49 12.32 12.70 11.74
C LYS A 49 12.16 11.93 10.42
N GLN A 50 13.14 11.11 10.06
CA GLN A 50 13.09 10.29 8.84
C GLN A 50 12.01 9.21 8.94
N ILE A 51 11.76 8.65 10.12
CA ILE A 51 10.66 7.72 10.35
C ILE A 51 9.32 8.37 9.99
N PHE A 52 9.08 9.59 10.48
CA PHE A 52 7.84 10.30 10.17
C PHE A 52 7.68 10.64 8.69
N TYR A 53 8.75 11.09 8.02
CA TYR A 53 8.67 11.33 6.58
C TYR A 53 8.47 10.04 5.77
N GLY A 54 9.08 8.95 6.20
CA GLY A 54 8.88 7.62 5.61
C GLY A 54 7.43 7.17 5.64
N TYR A 55 6.78 7.23 6.81
CA TYR A 55 5.35 6.90 6.92
C TYR A 55 4.47 7.91 6.18
N GLY A 56 4.80 9.20 6.22
CA GLY A 56 4.07 10.21 5.45
C GLY A 56 4.11 9.93 3.95
N LEU A 57 5.28 9.58 3.42
CA LEU A 57 5.47 9.21 2.02
C LEU A 57 4.70 7.92 1.67
N PHE A 58 4.72 6.91 2.55
CA PHE A 58 3.91 5.71 2.39
C PHE A 58 2.43 6.05 2.18
N TYR A 59 1.84 6.89 3.04
CA TYR A 59 0.42 7.27 2.90
C TYR A 59 0.14 8.01 1.60
N TYR A 60 0.96 9.00 1.22
CA TYR A 60 0.74 9.73 -0.03
C TYR A 60 0.87 8.85 -1.27
N CYS A 61 1.87 7.96 -1.32
CA CYS A 61 1.99 7.01 -2.41
C CYS A 61 0.82 6.02 -2.41
N TYR A 62 0.36 5.55 -1.25
CA TYR A 62 -0.81 4.68 -1.16
C TYR A 62 -2.09 5.36 -1.67
N ILE A 63 -2.27 6.65 -1.41
CA ILE A 63 -3.38 7.44 -1.96
C ILE A 63 -3.24 7.57 -3.48
N GLY A 64 -2.03 7.82 -3.97
CA GLY A 64 -1.74 7.84 -5.41
C GLY A 64 -2.15 6.54 -6.09
N THR A 65 -1.82 5.39 -5.48
CA THR A 65 -2.29 4.06 -5.92
C THR A 65 -3.81 4.01 -6.04
N ARG A 66 -4.55 4.51 -5.04
CA ARG A 66 -6.01 4.46 -5.02
C ARG A 66 -6.65 5.40 -6.03
N ILE A 67 -6.10 6.59 -6.21
CA ILE A 67 -6.54 7.52 -7.26
C ILE A 67 -6.36 6.87 -8.65
N LEU A 68 -5.22 6.21 -8.89
CA LEU A 68 -4.97 5.50 -10.14
C LEU A 68 -5.92 4.31 -10.35
N PHE A 69 -6.27 3.56 -9.30
CA PHE A 69 -7.30 2.53 -9.40
C PHE A 69 -8.70 3.09 -9.69
N ILE A 70 -9.08 4.23 -9.11
CA ILE A 70 -10.34 4.91 -9.46
C ILE A 70 -10.36 5.26 -10.96
N PHE A 71 -9.27 5.81 -11.49
CA PHE A 71 -9.16 6.10 -12.93
C PHE A 71 -9.16 4.83 -13.79
N SER A 72 -8.56 3.75 -13.31
CA SER A 72 -8.64 2.43 -13.95
C SER A 72 -10.09 1.94 -14.01
N ASP A 73 -10.86 2.03 -12.93
CA ASP A 73 -12.27 1.63 -12.91
C ASP A 73 -13.11 2.46 -13.91
N ILE A 74 -12.87 3.79 -13.98
CA ILE A 74 -13.51 4.67 -14.98
C ILE A 74 -13.16 4.23 -16.41
N ALA A 75 -11.88 3.91 -16.65
CA ALA A 75 -11.42 3.44 -17.95
C ALA A 75 -12.04 2.08 -18.32
N ASN A 76 -12.24 1.19 -17.35
CA ASN A 76 -12.86 -0.12 -17.54
C ASN A 76 -14.31 0.00 -18.02
N ILE A 77 -15.13 0.81 -17.34
CA ILE A 77 -16.54 1.02 -17.68
C ILE A 77 -16.70 1.60 -19.09
N ASN A 78 -15.79 2.52 -19.46
CA ASN A 78 -15.79 3.14 -20.78
C ASN A 78 -15.12 2.28 -21.87
N ASN A 79 -14.68 1.05 -21.56
CA ASN A 79 -13.92 0.17 -22.46
C ASN A 79 -12.68 0.86 -23.08
N SER A 80 -12.02 1.72 -22.31
CA SER A 80 -10.86 2.50 -22.76
C SER A 80 -9.59 1.65 -22.80
N ILE A 81 -8.74 1.88 -23.81
CA ILE A 81 -7.41 1.27 -23.94
C ILE A 81 -6.46 1.64 -22.79
N HIS A 82 -6.78 2.69 -22.02
CA HIS A 82 -5.92 3.19 -20.94
C HIS A 82 -6.07 2.44 -19.61
N TYR A 83 -7.02 1.50 -19.51
CA TYR A 83 -7.25 0.69 -18.30
C TYR A 83 -5.94 0.11 -17.76
N ASP A 84 -5.18 -0.58 -18.61
CA ASP A 84 -3.95 -1.26 -18.21
C ASP A 84 -2.83 -0.31 -17.78
N SER A 85 -2.75 0.87 -18.41
CA SER A 85 -1.79 1.90 -18.02
C SER A 85 -2.06 2.41 -16.60
N PHE A 86 -3.33 2.64 -16.24
CA PHE A 86 -3.70 3.06 -14.90
C PHE A 86 -3.47 1.96 -13.85
N VAL A 87 -3.83 0.70 -14.16
CA VAL A 87 -3.57 -0.44 -13.27
C VAL A 87 -2.07 -0.58 -12.99
N ASN A 88 -1.23 -0.57 -14.02
CA ASN A 88 0.20 -0.72 -13.84
C ASN A 88 0.83 0.49 -13.14
N GLY A 89 0.35 1.70 -13.41
CA GLY A 89 0.74 2.90 -12.68
C GLY A 89 0.40 2.80 -11.19
N ALA A 90 -0.80 2.28 -10.87
CA ALA A 90 -1.22 2.05 -9.49
C ALA A 90 -0.29 1.05 -8.78
N TYR A 91 0.06 -0.05 -9.46
CA TYR A 91 1.04 -1.00 -8.93
C TYR A 91 2.40 -0.34 -8.68
N LEU A 92 2.93 0.43 -9.62
CA LEU A 92 4.20 1.13 -9.43
C LEU A 92 4.16 2.06 -8.21
N CYS A 93 3.08 2.85 -8.07
CA CYS A 93 2.87 3.74 -6.93
C CYS A 93 2.80 2.97 -5.59
N SER A 94 2.13 1.82 -5.60
CA SER A 94 2.06 0.90 -4.45
C SER A 94 3.44 0.36 -4.07
N GLY A 95 4.26 0.02 -5.07
CA GLY A 95 5.64 -0.43 -4.86
C GLY A 95 6.49 0.62 -4.16
N VAL A 96 6.40 1.88 -4.60
CA VAL A 96 7.07 3.01 -3.95
C VAL A 96 6.58 3.20 -2.51
N ALA A 97 5.27 3.08 -2.27
CA ALA A 97 4.72 3.14 -0.92
C ALA A 97 5.35 2.08 -0.02
N LEU A 98 5.34 0.80 -0.43
CA LEU A 98 5.90 -0.30 0.37
C LEU A 98 7.41 -0.16 0.58
N ILE A 99 8.17 0.24 -0.45
CA ILE A 99 9.61 0.51 -0.30
C ILE A 99 9.84 1.57 0.77
N SER A 100 9.10 2.68 0.73
CA SER A 100 9.28 3.76 1.71
C SER A 100 9.10 3.25 3.14
N MET A 101 8.12 2.35 3.36
CA MET A 101 7.87 1.74 4.66
C MET A 101 8.98 0.75 5.05
N ILE A 102 9.38 -0.13 4.15
CA ILE A 102 10.44 -1.14 4.40
C ILE A 102 11.76 -0.45 4.69
N VAL A 103 12.18 0.50 3.86
CA VAL A 103 13.41 1.30 4.06
C VAL A 103 13.35 2.03 5.39
N THR A 104 12.19 2.56 5.76
CA THR A 104 12.03 3.29 7.02
C THR A 104 12.24 2.40 8.23
N ILE A 105 11.55 1.25 8.27
CA ILE A 105 11.67 0.29 9.38
C ILE A 105 13.09 -0.26 9.44
N GLU A 106 13.61 -0.69 8.30
CA GLU A 106 14.89 -1.38 8.23
C GLU A 106 16.09 -0.46 8.45
N ARG A 107 16.02 0.81 8.06
CA ARG A 107 17.14 1.74 8.23
C ARG A 107 17.13 2.42 9.60
N TYR A 108 15.95 2.72 10.13
CA TYR A 108 15.82 3.60 11.30
C TYR A 108 15.27 2.90 12.54
N MET A 109 14.64 1.74 12.43
CA MET A 109 14.07 1.01 13.57
C MET A 109 14.80 -0.30 13.88
N LEU A 110 15.42 -0.93 12.88
CA LEU A 110 16.14 -2.20 13.02
C LEU A 110 17.59 -2.05 12.59
N THR A 111 18.54 -2.50 13.41
CA THR A 111 19.96 -2.49 13.05
C THR A 111 20.47 -3.85 12.56
N VAL A 112 19.71 -4.92 12.79
CA VAL A 112 20.16 -6.31 12.63
C VAL A 112 20.18 -6.77 11.17
N THR A 113 19.23 -6.33 10.34
CA THR A 113 18.97 -6.91 9.01
C THR A 113 19.88 -6.35 7.90
N LYS A 114 20.75 -5.38 8.21
CA LYS A 114 21.78 -4.83 7.30
C LYS A 114 21.24 -4.38 5.92
N LYS A 115 20.01 -3.87 5.84
CA LYS A 115 19.37 -3.34 4.61
C LYS A 115 19.02 -4.39 3.55
N VAL A 116 19.09 -5.69 3.88
CA VAL A 116 18.84 -6.78 2.92
C VAL A 116 17.41 -6.69 2.36
N PHE A 117 16.41 -6.44 3.22
CA PHE A 117 15.02 -6.40 2.80
C PHE A 117 14.70 -5.19 1.90
N SER A 118 15.32 -4.05 2.17
CA SER A 118 15.22 -2.84 1.36
C SER A 118 15.79 -3.05 -0.02
N ILE A 119 16.97 -3.67 -0.13
CA ILE A 119 17.61 -3.96 -1.42
C ILE A 119 16.74 -4.91 -2.25
N ILE A 120 16.23 -5.98 -1.64
CA ILE A 120 15.33 -6.94 -2.31
C ILE A 120 14.07 -6.24 -2.80
N SER A 121 13.46 -5.39 -1.96
CA SER A 121 12.22 -4.67 -2.31
C SER A 121 12.45 -3.66 -3.44
N ILE A 122 13.56 -2.92 -3.41
CA ILE A 122 13.95 -1.98 -4.47
C ILE A 122 14.21 -2.72 -5.78
N ALA A 123 14.94 -3.85 -5.75
CA ALA A 123 15.20 -4.65 -6.94
C ALA A 123 13.89 -5.23 -7.53
N GLY A 124 13.01 -5.75 -6.67
CA GLY A 124 11.70 -6.27 -7.08
C GLY A 124 10.82 -5.22 -7.74
N VAL A 125 10.59 -4.08 -7.07
CA VAL A 125 9.78 -2.99 -7.64
C VAL A 125 10.46 -2.35 -8.85
N GLY A 126 11.80 -2.26 -8.87
CA GLY A 126 12.56 -1.81 -10.03
C GLY A 126 12.34 -2.71 -11.25
N THR A 127 12.26 -4.02 -11.04
CA THR A 127 11.91 -5.00 -12.08
C THR A 127 10.49 -4.76 -12.60
N LEU A 128 9.53 -4.50 -11.70
CA LEU A 128 8.16 -4.15 -12.09
C LEU A 128 8.09 -2.84 -12.88
N ALA A 129 8.88 -1.82 -12.50
CA ALA A 129 8.97 -0.56 -13.22
C ALA A 129 9.51 -0.76 -14.64
N ALA A 130 10.54 -1.60 -14.80
CA ALA A 130 11.08 -1.94 -16.11
C ALA A 130 10.04 -2.69 -16.97
N LEU A 131 9.35 -3.67 -16.39
CA LEU A 131 8.28 -4.40 -17.09
C LEU A 131 7.11 -3.51 -17.47
N PHE A 132 6.76 -2.52 -16.64
CA PHE A 132 5.76 -1.51 -16.96
C PHE A 132 6.14 -0.73 -18.22
N ILE A 133 7.38 -0.24 -18.32
CA ILE A 133 7.87 0.47 -19.50
C ILE A 133 7.80 -0.42 -20.74
N VAL A 134 8.26 -1.68 -20.64
CA VAL A 134 8.22 -2.63 -21.76
C VAL A 134 6.78 -2.95 -22.19
N SER A 135 5.84 -3.01 -21.24
CA SER A 135 4.44 -3.33 -21.52
C SER A 135 3.75 -2.30 -22.40
N PHE A 136 4.24 -1.06 -22.50
CA PHE A 136 3.73 -0.07 -23.46
C PHE A 136 4.01 -0.44 -24.93
N PHE A 137 5.01 -1.28 -25.17
CA PHE A 137 5.45 -1.66 -26.52
C PHE A 137 5.09 -3.11 -26.86
N ASN A 138 4.71 -3.92 -25.87
CA ASN A 138 4.47 -5.35 -26.07
C ASN A 138 3.42 -5.92 -25.09
N ASP A 139 2.21 -6.17 -25.60
CA ASP A 139 1.08 -6.70 -24.85
C ASP A 139 1.34 -8.08 -24.22
N SER A 140 2.21 -8.90 -24.80
CA SER A 140 2.52 -10.23 -24.25
C SER A 140 3.21 -10.16 -22.88
N VAL A 141 3.91 -9.05 -22.61
CA VAL A 141 4.61 -8.81 -21.33
C VAL A 141 3.63 -8.43 -20.22
N LEU A 142 2.43 -7.94 -20.57
CA LEU A 142 1.41 -7.52 -19.61
C LEU A 142 0.91 -8.67 -18.73
N ALA A 143 0.75 -9.86 -19.30
CA ALA A 143 0.32 -11.03 -18.53
C ALA A 143 1.37 -11.42 -17.47
N ILE A 144 2.64 -11.41 -17.86
CA ILE A 144 3.77 -11.72 -16.98
C ILE A 144 3.91 -10.65 -15.89
N SER A 145 3.77 -9.36 -16.23
CA SER A 145 3.89 -8.27 -15.27
C SER A 145 2.82 -8.35 -14.17
N ARG A 146 1.58 -8.72 -14.51
CA ARG A 146 0.50 -8.91 -13.53
C ARG A 146 0.79 -10.05 -12.54
N VAL A 147 1.30 -11.18 -13.02
CA VAL A 147 1.67 -12.31 -12.13
C VAL A 147 2.82 -11.91 -11.20
N LEU A 148 3.86 -11.28 -11.76
CA LEU A 148 5.00 -10.81 -10.97
C LEU A 148 4.60 -9.72 -9.97
N ASN A 149 3.70 -8.81 -10.33
CA ASN A 149 3.15 -7.80 -9.43
C ASN A 149 2.55 -8.49 -8.19
N THR A 150 1.63 -9.43 -8.37
CA THR A 150 1.00 -10.15 -7.25
C THR A 150 2.03 -10.84 -6.36
N ALA A 151 3.02 -11.53 -6.96
CA ALA A 151 4.07 -12.21 -6.20
C ALA A 151 4.95 -11.23 -5.40
N ILE A 152 5.44 -10.16 -6.04
CA ILE A 152 6.33 -9.17 -5.43
C ILE A 152 5.61 -8.38 -4.33
N PHE A 153 4.34 -7.98 -4.55
CA PHE A 153 3.56 -7.31 -3.51
C PHE A 153 3.28 -8.23 -2.32
N GLY A 154 2.94 -9.49 -2.57
CA GLY A 154 2.77 -10.50 -1.52
C GLY A 154 4.05 -10.66 -0.69
N LEU A 155 5.20 -10.78 -1.35
CA LEU A 155 6.51 -10.87 -0.70
C LEU A 155 6.84 -9.60 0.10
N CYS A 156 6.63 -8.41 -0.45
CA CYS A 156 6.85 -7.13 0.26
C CYS A 156 5.96 -7.01 1.50
N GLY A 157 4.68 -7.42 1.41
CA GLY A 157 3.76 -7.46 2.53
C GLY A 157 4.24 -8.41 3.64
N LEU A 158 4.69 -9.62 3.28
CA LEU A 158 5.27 -10.57 4.22
C LEU A 158 6.54 -10.03 4.87
N VAL A 159 7.41 -9.37 4.10
CA VAL A 159 8.62 -8.73 4.62
C VAL A 159 8.26 -7.67 5.67
N ILE A 160 7.27 -6.82 5.43
CA ILE A 160 6.83 -5.81 6.41
C ILE A 160 6.36 -6.49 7.70
N ILE A 161 5.55 -7.56 7.59
CA ILE A 161 5.08 -8.32 8.76
C ILE A 161 6.27 -8.89 9.55
N ILE A 162 7.24 -9.52 8.86
CA ILE A 162 8.46 -10.07 9.48
C ILE A 162 9.26 -8.98 10.19
N LEU A 163 9.46 -7.81 9.55
CA LEU A 163 10.18 -6.70 10.14
C LEU A 163 9.51 -6.21 11.44
N TYR A 164 8.17 -6.11 11.46
CA TYR A 164 7.46 -5.74 12.68
C TYR A 164 7.52 -6.81 13.77
N LEU A 165 7.49 -8.10 13.42
CA LEU A 165 7.68 -9.18 14.39
C LEU A 165 9.08 -9.12 15.03
N ILE A 166 10.11 -8.85 14.23
CA ILE A 166 11.48 -8.63 14.73
C ILE A 166 11.50 -7.41 15.65
N LEU A 167 10.89 -6.29 15.23
CA LEU A 167 10.82 -5.07 16.02
C LEU A 167 10.18 -5.32 17.38
N VAL A 168 9.00 -5.96 17.41
CA VAL A 168 8.27 -6.33 18.65
C VAL A 168 9.11 -7.19 19.58
N ARG A 169 9.94 -8.09 19.05
CA ARG A 169 10.85 -8.92 19.85
C ARG A 169 12.04 -8.14 20.40
N SER A 170 12.50 -7.13 19.68
CA SER A 170 13.72 -6.36 20.00
C SER A 170 13.51 -5.20 20.97
N VAL A 171 12.28 -4.67 21.08
CA VAL A 171 11.97 -3.51 21.92
C VAL A 171 11.12 -3.87 23.14
N THR A 172 11.14 -3.03 24.18
CA THR A 172 10.36 -3.22 25.42
C THR A 172 9.46 -2.01 25.72
N GLY A 173 8.59 -2.16 26.73
CA GLY A 173 7.75 -1.07 27.22
C GLY A 173 6.76 -0.50 26.21
N THR A 174 6.65 0.83 26.17
CA THR A 174 5.71 1.57 25.30
C THR A 174 5.99 1.36 23.82
N LEU A 175 7.27 1.26 23.43
CA LEU A 175 7.67 1.00 22.04
C LEU A 175 7.17 -0.35 21.54
N ARG A 176 7.20 -1.39 22.40
CA ARG A 176 6.69 -2.72 22.05
C ARG A 176 5.18 -2.71 21.81
N ARG A 177 4.42 -2.02 22.66
CA ARG A 177 2.97 -1.85 22.49
C ARG A 177 2.64 -1.13 21.18
N ASN A 178 3.38 -0.07 20.87
CA ASN A 178 3.22 0.71 19.64
C ASN A 178 3.53 -0.11 18.37
N ALA A 179 4.59 -0.93 18.42
CA ALA A 179 4.92 -1.87 17.35
C ALA A 179 3.82 -2.95 17.15
N LEU A 180 3.24 -3.47 18.23
CA LEU A 180 2.11 -4.41 18.17
C LEU A 180 0.85 -3.79 17.55
N ILE A 181 0.51 -2.55 17.94
CA ILE A 181 -0.63 -1.82 17.35
C ILE A 181 -0.40 -1.61 15.84
N SER A 182 0.83 -1.25 15.45
CA SER A 182 1.20 -1.08 14.04
C SER A 182 1.10 -2.39 13.26
N LEU A 183 1.60 -3.49 13.83
CA LEU A 183 1.50 -4.83 13.24
C LEU A 183 0.04 -5.25 13.05
N LEU A 184 -0.82 -5.01 14.05
CA LEU A 184 -2.26 -5.26 13.93
C LEU A 184 -2.86 -4.41 12.81
N GLY A 185 -2.49 -3.12 12.73
CA GLY A 185 -2.92 -2.25 11.63
C GLY A 185 -2.54 -2.80 10.25
N ILE A 186 -1.32 -3.30 10.08
CA ILE A 186 -0.84 -3.90 8.83
C ILE A 186 -1.64 -5.15 8.47
N ILE A 187 -1.89 -6.04 9.44
CA ILE A 187 -2.71 -7.25 9.23
C ILE A 187 -4.12 -6.86 8.80
N VAL A 188 -4.73 -5.88 9.48
CA VAL A 188 -6.08 -5.38 9.15
C VAL A 188 -6.10 -4.76 7.74
N VAL A 189 -5.10 -3.95 7.36
CA VAL A 189 -4.97 -3.44 5.99
C VAL A 189 -4.88 -4.58 5.00
N ALA A 190 -4.02 -5.57 5.24
CA ALA A 190 -3.83 -6.72 4.36
C ALA A 190 -5.14 -7.51 4.15
N VAL A 191 -5.92 -7.72 5.21
CA VAL A 191 -7.25 -8.36 5.11
C VAL A 191 -8.18 -7.52 4.25
N GLY A 192 -8.25 -6.21 4.46
CA GLY A 192 -9.06 -5.32 3.62
C GLY A 192 -8.65 -5.36 2.15
N LEU A 193 -7.35 -5.39 1.86
CA LEU A 193 -6.81 -5.52 0.50
C LEU A 193 -7.12 -6.87 -0.15
N ILE A 194 -7.07 -7.97 0.61
CA ILE A 194 -7.46 -9.29 0.11
C ILE A 194 -8.95 -9.29 -0.24
N MET A 195 -9.80 -8.68 0.59
CA MET A 195 -11.24 -8.57 0.32
C MET A 195 -11.57 -7.73 -0.92
N ASP A 196 -10.68 -6.80 -1.30
CA ASP A 196 -10.79 -5.99 -2.53
C ASP A 196 -10.46 -6.78 -3.80
N MET A 197 -9.91 -8.00 -3.68
CA MET A 197 -9.59 -8.81 -4.85
C MET A 197 -10.88 -9.17 -5.61
N ASN A 198 -10.85 -8.97 -6.93
CA ASN A 198 -11.98 -9.23 -7.84
C ASN A 198 -12.65 -10.61 -7.63
N ALA A 199 -11.87 -11.63 -7.26
CA ALA A 199 -12.38 -12.96 -7.01
C ALA A 199 -13.35 -13.00 -5.81
N LEU A 200 -13.07 -12.24 -4.74
CA LEU A 200 -13.93 -12.17 -3.56
C LEU A 200 -15.07 -11.18 -3.76
N SER A 201 -14.83 -10.01 -4.36
CA SER A 201 -15.89 -9.01 -4.59
C SER A 201 -17.05 -9.55 -5.43
N ASN A 202 -16.78 -10.51 -6.32
CA ASN A 202 -17.81 -11.17 -7.14
C ASN A 202 -18.68 -12.17 -6.35
N ILE A 203 -18.24 -12.62 -5.17
CA ILE A 203 -19.01 -13.53 -4.31
C ILE A 203 -20.10 -12.76 -3.56
N SER A 204 -19.81 -11.54 -3.09
CA SER A 204 -20.76 -10.73 -2.33
C SER A 204 -20.45 -9.24 -2.42
N LYS A 205 -21.48 -8.44 -2.73
CA LYS A 205 -21.41 -6.96 -2.71
C LYS A 205 -21.02 -6.40 -1.33
N MET A 206 -21.21 -7.16 -0.26
CA MET A 206 -20.78 -6.76 1.09
C MET A 206 -19.27 -6.49 1.15
N PHE A 207 -18.46 -7.24 0.39
CA PHE A 207 -17.00 -7.06 0.38
C PHE A 207 -16.55 -5.75 -0.26
N VAL A 208 -17.32 -5.23 -1.22
CA VAL A 208 -17.07 -3.92 -1.86
C VAL A 208 -17.15 -2.78 -0.83
N ILE A 209 -18.04 -2.89 0.15
CA ILE A 209 -18.21 -1.89 1.22
C ILE A 209 -17.22 -2.16 2.37
N LEU A 210 -17.09 -3.41 2.80
CA LEU A 210 -16.26 -3.77 3.94
C LEU A 210 -14.76 -3.56 3.69
N SER A 211 -14.28 -3.83 2.48
CA SER A 211 -12.85 -3.74 2.16
C SER A 211 -12.28 -2.34 2.46
N PRO A 212 -12.82 -1.23 1.90
CA PRO A 212 -12.37 0.12 2.22
C PRO A 212 -12.43 0.45 3.71
N ILE A 213 -13.49 0.03 4.41
CA ILE A 213 -13.70 0.29 5.85
C ILE A 213 -12.60 -0.40 6.66
N ILE A 214 -12.37 -1.69 6.41
CA ILE A 214 -11.34 -2.48 7.08
C ILE A 214 -9.96 -1.87 6.81
N THR A 215 -9.68 -1.51 5.55
CA THR A 215 -8.44 -0.84 5.18
C THR A 215 -8.26 0.51 5.90
N ALA A 216 -9.32 1.33 6.02
CA ALA A 216 -9.27 2.58 6.78
C ALA A 216 -8.98 2.34 8.27
N VAL A 217 -9.63 1.36 8.90
CA VAL A 217 -9.36 0.98 10.30
C VAL A 217 -7.91 0.56 10.47
N GLY A 218 -7.40 -0.29 9.58
CA GLY A 218 -6.00 -0.72 9.60
C GLY A 218 -5.02 0.44 9.43
N ALA A 219 -5.30 1.36 8.52
CA ALA A 219 -4.52 2.59 8.32
C ALA A 219 -4.52 3.48 9.58
N ILE A 220 -5.67 3.66 10.23
CA ILE A 220 -5.78 4.42 11.48
C ILE A 220 -4.95 3.75 12.58
N LEU A 221 -5.06 2.43 12.75
CA LEU A 221 -4.27 1.67 13.73
C LEU A 221 -2.77 1.81 13.47
N LEU A 222 -2.34 1.69 12.21
CA LEU A 222 -0.95 1.91 11.83
C LEU A 222 -0.49 3.33 12.19
N GLY A 223 -1.31 4.36 11.92
CA GLY A 223 -1.03 5.74 12.31
C GLY A 223 -0.92 5.93 13.84
N LEU A 224 -1.81 5.31 14.62
CA LEU A 224 -1.81 5.36 16.08
C LEU A 224 -0.60 4.64 16.69
N GLY A 225 -0.17 3.54 16.09
CA GLY A 225 0.99 2.76 16.52
C GLY A 225 2.32 3.49 16.34
N GLN A 226 2.36 4.63 15.65
CA GLN A 226 3.57 5.45 15.47
C GLN A 226 3.55 6.74 16.31
N LYS A 227 2.83 6.75 17.43
CA LYS A 227 2.99 7.81 18.44
C LYS A 227 4.38 7.68 19.06
N THR A 228 5.23 8.68 18.86
CA THR A 228 6.53 8.72 19.53
C THR A 228 6.35 9.01 21.01
N VAL A 229 7.23 8.40 21.80
CA VAL A 229 7.48 8.76 23.21
C VAL A 229 8.08 10.17 23.25
#